data_AF-A0A6P1E2V5-F1
#
_entry.id   AF-A0A6P1E2V5-F1
#
_cell.length_a   1.000
_cell.length_b   1.000
_cell.length_c   1.000
_cell.angle_alpha   90.00
_cell.angle_beta   90.00
_cell.angle_gamma   90.00
#
_symmetry.space_group_name_H-M   'P 1'
#
loop_
_entity.id
_entity.type
_entity.pdbx_description
1 polymer ?
#
loop_
_entity_poly.entity_id
_entity_poly.type
_entity_poly.pdbx_seq_one_letter_code
_entity_poly.pdbx_strand_id
1 'polypeptide(L)'
;MHSSVALYEALTSAPDDRARARVIAEAFERLEERYPHLPDLATQGHVRESELRLQREIEQIRAELKLDIEQVRAEVERVRAEFKLDIEQLRAELKHDIEQVRAELRHDIEQVRAEVEQVRAALRESELRLLKEIEQVRGEVARTKVDLLKWIVPLMFAQVAAIAALVKLL
;
A
#
# COMPACT_ATOMS: atom_id res chain seq x y z
N MET A 1 4.50 88.20 13.73
CA MET A 1 3.11 88.41 13.27
C MET A 1 2.68 87.15 12.51
N HIS A 2 1.48 86.63 12.75
CA HIS A 2 0.97 85.48 11.98
C HIS A 2 0.82 85.90 10.50
N SER A 3 1.21 85.02 9.57
CA SER A 3 1.19 85.30 8.12
C SER A 3 -0.21 85.75 7.63
N SER A 4 -1.27 85.28 8.27
CA SER A 4 -2.66 85.68 8.02
C SER A 4 -2.97 87.13 8.40
N VAL A 5 -2.39 87.64 9.49
CA VAL A 5 -2.57 89.04 9.92
C VAL A 5 -1.86 89.99 8.98
N ALA A 6 -0.64 89.65 8.55
CA ALA A 6 0.11 90.45 7.59
C ALA A 6 -0.57 90.48 6.20
N LEU A 7 -1.16 89.35 5.76
CA LEU A 7 -1.94 89.29 4.53
C LEU A 7 -3.21 90.14 4.62
N TYR A 8 -3.93 90.07 5.74
CA TYR A 8 -5.12 90.89 5.97
C TYR A 8 -4.82 92.39 5.88
N GLU A 9 -3.80 92.86 6.59
CA GLU A 9 -3.39 94.27 6.58
C GLU A 9 -2.97 94.75 5.18
N ALA A 10 -2.24 93.91 4.44
CA ALA A 10 -1.82 94.19 3.07
C ALA A 10 -2.99 94.24 2.08
N LEU A 11 -4.03 93.43 2.27
CA LEU A 11 -5.24 93.45 1.46
C LEU A 11 -6.13 94.67 1.75
N THR A 12 -6.26 95.07 3.02
CA THR A 12 -7.03 96.26 3.41
C THR A 12 -6.37 97.57 3.03
N SER A 13 -5.03 97.58 2.87
CA SER A 13 -4.27 98.79 2.52
C SER A 13 -4.05 98.95 1.01
N ALA A 14 -4.50 97.98 0.20
CA ALA A 14 -4.30 97.99 -1.25
C ALA A 14 -5.27 98.97 -1.96
N PRO A 15 -4.75 99.83 -2.86
CA PRO A 15 -5.53 100.94 -3.44
C PRO A 15 -6.58 100.52 -4.46
N ASP A 16 -6.41 99.37 -5.12
CA ASP A 16 -7.30 98.87 -6.16
C ASP A 16 -7.36 97.34 -6.22
N ASP A 17 -8.30 96.81 -7.01
CA ASP A 17 -8.52 95.37 -7.20
C ASP A 17 -7.29 94.67 -7.77
N ARG A 18 -6.51 95.37 -8.60
CA ARG A 18 -5.30 94.83 -9.23
C ARG A 18 -4.18 94.65 -8.21
N ALA A 19 -3.97 95.62 -7.32
CA ALA A 19 -3.02 95.51 -6.23
C ALA A 19 -3.45 94.41 -5.24
N ARG A 20 -4.75 94.29 -4.94
CA ARG A 20 -5.27 93.18 -4.12
C ARG A 20 -4.99 91.82 -4.76
N ALA A 21 -5.27 91.65 -6.06
CA ALA A 21 -4.99 90.42 -6.79
C ALA A 21 -3.50 90.06 -6.77
N ARG A 22 -2.60 91.06 -6.86
CA ARG A 22 -1.15 90.85 -6.78
C ARG A 22 -0.70 90.40 -5.39
N VAL A 23 -1.21 91.04 -4.33
CA VAL A 23 -0.93 90.64 -2.95
C VAL A 23 -1.38 89.20 -2.68
N ILE A 24 -2.53 88.79 -3.24
CA ILE A 24 -3.02 87.40 -3.17
C ILE A 24 -2.07 86.44 -3.90
N ALA A 25 -1.65 86.77 -5.13
CA ALA A 25 -0.75 85.92 -5.91
C ALA A 25 0.62 85.72 -5.22
N GLU A 26 1.23 86.80 -4.73
CA GLU A 26 2.51 86.74 -3.99
C GLU A 26 2.38 85.97 -2.67
N ALA A 27 1.20 85.98 -2.03
CA ALA A 27 0.96 85.20 -0.83
C ALA A 27 0.85 83.70 -1.12
N PHE A 28 0.26 83.31 -2.26
CA PHE A 28 0.21 81.92 -2.72
C PHE A 28 1.60 81.41 -3.14
N GLU A 29 2.39 82.23 -3.84
CA GLU A 29 3.75 81.87 -4.25
C GLU A 29 4.66 81.59 -3.03
N ARG A 30 4.60 82.46 -2.00
CA ARG A 30 5.32 82.22 -0.73
C ARG A 30 4.82 80.99 0.04
N LEU A 31 3.53 80.63 -0.12
CA LEU A 31 2.97 79.42 0.49
C LEU A 31 3.50 78.16 -0.20
N GLU A 32 3.57 78.18 -1.53
CA GLU A 32 4.07 77.08 -2.36
C GLU A 32 5.57 76.86 -2.14
N GLU A 33 6.39 77.93 -2.08
CA GLU A 33 7.81 77.84 -1.71
C GLU A 33 8.04 77.28 -0.30
N ARG A 34 7.15 77.63 0.65
CA ARG A 34 7.25 77.19 2.04
C ARG A 34 6.84 75.73 2.23
N TYR A 35 5.99 75.20 1.36
CA TYR A 35 5.51 73.82 1.41
C TYR A 35 5.50 73.17 0.01
N PRO A 36 6.67 72.90 -0.57
CA PRO A 36 6.78 72.37 -1.93
C PRO A 36 6.19 70.96 -2.10
N HIS A 37 5.91 70.26 -1.00
CA HIS A 37 5.33 68.91 -0.96
C HIS A 37 3.80 68.90 -0.85
N LEU A 38 3.13 70.05 -0.72
CA LEU A 38 1.66 70.13 -0.67
C LEU A 38 0.96 69.39 -1.83
N PRO A 39 1.45 69.45 -3.09
CA PRO A 39 0.85 68.71 -4.20
C PRO A 39 0.95 67.19 -4.06
N ASP A 40 1.95 66.68 -3.34
CA ASP A 40 2.22 65.25 -3.17
C ASP A 40 1.45 64.63 -1.99
N LEU A 41 0.78 65.46 -1.18
CA LEU A 41 0.04 64.99 -0.02
C LEU A 41 -1.23 64.25 -0.44
N ALA A 42 -1.43 63.05 0.13
CA ALA A 42 -2.69 62.35 0.00
C ALA A 42 -3.82 63.18 0.63
N THR A 43 -4.83 63.50 -0.16
CA THR A 43 -6.04 64.14 0.34
C THR A 43 -6.85 63.14 1.18
N GLN A 44 -7.78 63.64 2.01
CA GLN A 44 -8.72 62.74 2.69
C GLN A 44 -9.53 61.89 1.70
N GLY A 45 -9.77 62.39 0.48
CA GLY A 45 -10.37 61.63 -0.61
C GLY A 45 -9.51 60.41 -1.00
N HIS A 46 -8.22 60.61 -1.23
CA HIS A 46 -7.28 59.52 -1.59
C HIS A 46 -7.20 58.45 -0.49
N VAL A 47 -7.16 58.88 0.78
CA VAL A 47 -7.13 57.95 1.93
C VAL A 47 -8.43 57.16 2.01
N ARG A 48 -9.59 57.81 1.90
CA ARG A 48 -10.91 57.15 1.95
C ARG A 48 -11.10 56.17 0.79
N GLU A 49 -10.66 56.53 -0.41
CA GLU A 49 -10.70 55.63 -1.57
C GLU A 49 -9.83 54.39 -1.33
N SER A 50 -8.61 54.59 -0.83
CA SER A 50 -7.70 53.48 -0.51
C SER A 50 -8.26 52.58 0.60
N GLU A 51 -8.87 53.15 1.64
CA GLU A 51 -9.55 52.41 2.70
C GLU A 51 -10.70 51.56 2.15
N LEU A 52 -11.57 52.15 1.31
CA LEU A 52 -12.69 51.42 0.69
C LEU A 52 -12.22 50.35 -0.29
N ARG A 53 -11.09 50.56 -0.98
CA ARG A 53 -10.48 49.53 -1.83
C ARG A 53 -9.95 48.38 -0.99
N LEU A 54 -9.18 48.67 0.06
CA LEU A 54 -8.64 47.65 0.96
C LEU A 54 -9.73 46.87 1.70
N GLN A 55 -10.81 47.53 2.13
CA GLN A 55 -11.96 46.84 2.73
C GLN A 55 -12.58 45.83 1.76
N ARG A 56 -12.77 46.23 0.49
CA ARG A 56 -13.28 45.33 -0.56
C ARG A 56 -12.33 44.16 -0.84
N GLU A 57 -11.03 44.42 -0.94
CA GLU A 57 -10.03 43.36 -1.14
C GLU A 57 -10.01 42.39 0.04
N ILE A 58 -10.11 42.89 1.28
CA ILE A 58 -10.18 42.04 2.49
C ILE A 58 -11.45 41.20 2.49
N GLU A 59 -12.60 41.78 2.14
CA GLU A 59 -13.86 41.04 2.04
C GLU A 59 -13.80 39.96 0.95
N GLN A 60 -13.22 40.28 -0.21
CA GLN A 60 -13.02 39.32 -1.29
C GLN A 60 -12.13 38.15 -0.86
N ILE A 61 -10.96 38.44 -0.29
CA ILE A 61 -10.02 37.41 0.19
C ILE A 61 -10.67 36.55 1.28
N ARG A 62 -11.46 37.14 2.19
CA ARG A 62 -12.20 36.38 3.21
C ARG A 62 -13.23 35.44 2.59
N ALA A 63 -13.92 35.86 1.53
CA ALA A 63 -14.88 35.03 0.82
C ALA A 63 -14.19 33.87 0.09
N GLU A 64 -13.08 34.15 -0.62
CA GLU A 64 -12.25 33.14 -1.29
C GLU A 64 -11.71 32.12 -0.29
N LEU A 65 -11.09 32.57 0.80
CA LEU A 65 -10.58 31.68 1.86
C LEU A 65 -11.67 30.80 2.47
N LYS A 66 -12.89 31.32 2.62
CA LYS A 66 -14.02 30.54 3.14
C LYS A 66 -14.38 29.40 2.18
N LEU A 67 -14.43 29.68 0.88
CA LEU A 67 -14.68 28.68 -0.16
C LEU A 67 -13.57 27.62 -0.19
N ASP A 68 -12.30 28.04 -0.14
CA ASP A 68 -11.17 27.13 -0.11
C ASP A 68 -11.21 26.20 1.12
N ILE A 69 -11.54 26.74 2.30
CA ILE A 69 -11.71 25.94 3.52
C ILE A 69 -12.86 24.94 3.37
N GLU A 70 -13.99 25.34 2.80
CA GLU A 70 -15.12 24.45 2.55
C GLU A 70 -14.76 23.35 1.54
N GLN A 71 -14.02 23.68 0.47
CA GLN A 71 -13.53 22.72 -0.51
C GLN A 71 -12.57 21.71 0.11
N VAL A 72 -11.56 22.18 0.86
CA VAL A 72 -10.59 21.29 1.53
C VAL A 72 -11.30 20.38 2.54
N ARG A 73 -12.29 20.87 3.28
CA ARG A 73 -13.11 20.04 4.17
C ARG A 73 -13.85 18.94 3.40
N ALA A 74 -14.45 19.28 2.26
CA ALA A 74 -15.15 18.32 1.42
C ALA A 74 -14.20 17.26 0.84
N GLU A 75 -13.00 17.66 0.38
CA GLU A 75 -11.97 16.75 -0.10
C GLU A 75 -11.48 15.81 1.01
N VAL A 76 -11.24 16.32 2.22
CA VAL A 76 -10.84 15.50 3.37
C VAL A 76 -11.92 14.46 3.72
N GLU A 77 -13.19 14.83 3.75
CA GLU A 77 -14.27 13.89 4.02
C GLU A 77 -14.44 12.86 2.91
N ARG A 78 -14.25 13.26 1.65
CA ARG A 78 -14.25 12.32 0.51
C ARG A 78 -13.12 11.30 0.61
N VAL A 79 -11.89 11.75 0.86
CA VAL A 79 -10.72 10.86 1.02
C VAL A 79 -10.89 9.93 2.22
N ARG A 80 -11.47 10.40 3.33
CA ARG A 80 -11.81 9.54 4.48
C ARG A 80 -12.82 8.46 4.11
N ALA A 81 -13.85 8.80 3.33
CA ALA A 81 -14.85 7.84 2.89
C ALA A 81 -14.26 6.80 1.93
N GLU A 82 -13.43 7.22 0.97
CA GLU A 82 -12.69 6.34 0.06
C GLU A 82 -11.80 5.36 0.86
N PHE A 83 -10.96 5.86 1.77
CA PHE A 83 -10.11 4.98 2.60
C PHE A 83 -10.90 4.01 3.46
N LYS A 84 -12.07 4.40 3.96
CA LYS A 84 -12.92 3.48 4.73
C LYS A 84 -13.43 2.33 3.87
N LEU A 85 -13.85 2.62 2.63
CA LEU A 85 -14.28 1.61 1.68
C LEU A 85 -13.13 0.68 1.30
N ASP A 86 -11.94 1.22 1.02
CA ASP A 86 -10.76 0.43 0.70
C ASP A 86 -10.38 -0.53 1.84
N ILE A 87 -10.43 -0.05 3.09
CA ILE A 87 -10.18 -0.90 4.27
C ILE A 87 -11.23 -2.02 4.38
N GLU A 88 -12.50 -1.72 4.14
CA GLU A 88 -13.58 -2.72 4.18
C GLU A 88 -13.41 -3.77 3.07
N GLN A 89 -13.04 -3.34 1.86
CA GLN A 89 -12.75 -4.22 0.73
C GLN A 89 -11.55 -5.13 0.99
N LEU A 90 -10.41 -4.57 1.39
CA LEU A 90 -9.21 -5.34 1.72
C LEU A 90 -9.46 -6.35 2.84
N ARG A 91 -10.29 -5.99 3.83
CA ARG A 91 -10.67 -6.91 4.90
C ARG A 91 -11.54 -8.07 4.39
N ALA A 92 -12.44 -7.81 3.45
CA ALA A 92 -13.27 -8.84 2.83
C ALA A 92 -12.43 -9.78 1.95
N GLU A 93 -11.54 -9.23 1.13
CA GLU A 93 -10.59 -9.98 0.29
C GLU A 93 -9.70 -10.87 1.14
N LEU A 94 -9.04 -10.32 2.17
CA LEU A 94 -8.16 -11.11 3.04
C LEU A 94 -8.92 -12.24 3.76
N LYS A 95 -10.18 -11.99 4.17
CA LYS A 95 -11.01 -13.03 4.76
C LYS A 95 -11.30 -14.14 3.76
N HIS A 96 -11.64 -13.79 2.52
CA HIS A 96 -11.89 -14.74 1.45
C HIS A 96 -10.65 -15.59 1.15
N ASP A 97 -9.48 -14.95 1.00
CA ASP A 97 -8.22 -15.64 0.74
C ASP A 97 -7.86 -16.62 1.86
N ILE A 98 -8.06 -16.23 3.12
CA ILE A 98 -7.84 -17.12 4.28
C ILE A 98 -8.79 -18.32 4.24
N GLU A 99 -10.06 -18.11 3.88
CA GLU A 99 -11.04 -19.20 3.76
C GLU A 99 -10.69 -20.15 2.60
N GLN A 100 -10.25 -19.60 1.46
CA GLN A 100 -9.81 -20.37 0.31
C GLN A 100 -8.58 -21.23 0.64
N VAL A 101 -7.51 -20.63 1.18
CA VAL A 101 -6.28 -21.36 1.57
C VAL A 101 -6.59 -22.45 2.59
N ARG A 102 -7.51 -22.20 3.54
CA ARG A 102 -7.95 -23.22 4.50
C ARG A 102 -8.68 -24.38 3.83
N ALA A 103 -9.49 -24.11 2.81
CA ALA A 103 -10.20 -25.14 2.06
C ALA A 103 -9.23 -25.98 1.23
N GLU A 104 -8.30 -25.34 0.53
CA GLU A 104 -7.23 -25.99 -0.25
C GLU A 104 -6.38 -26.89 0.65
N LEU A 105 -5.89 -26.39 1.79
CA LEU A 105 -5.10 -27.20 2.72
C LEU A 105 -5.88 -28.39 3.30
N ARG A 106 -7.18 -28.24 3.55
CA ARG A 106 -8.03 -29.38 3.98
C ARG A 106 -8.12 -30.44 2.90
N HIS A 107 -8.33 -30.01 1.66
CA HIS A 107 -8.39 -30.91 0.51
C HIS A 107 -7.07 -31.66 0.33
N ASP A 108 -5.94 -30.95 0.37
CA ASP A 108 -4.61 -31.57 0.24
C ASP A 108 -4.34 -32.59 1.35
N ILE A 109 -4.72 -32.28 2.61
CA ILE A 109 -4.61 -33.22 3.72
C ILE A 109 -5.46 -34.47 3.49
N GLU A 110 -6.68 -34.32 2.99
CA GLU A 110 -7.57 -35.45 2.68
C GLU A 110 -7.01 -36.29 1.53
N GLN A 111 -6.48 -35.66 0.49
CA GLN A 111 -5.84 -36.34 -0.63
C GLN A 111 -4.61 -37.14 -0.15
N VAL A 112 -3.70 -36.54 0.61
CA VAL A 112 -2.51 -37.22 1.14
C VAL A 112 -2.92 -38.38 2.05
N ARG A 113 -3.97 -38.23 2.87
CA ARG A 113 -4.49 -39.35 3.68
C ARG A 113 -4.98 -40.51 2.80
N ALA A 114 -5.69 -40.21 1.72
CA ALA A 114 -6.17 -41.22 0.79
C ALA A 114 -5.00 -41.94 0.08
N GLU A 115 -4.00 -41.19 -0.39
CA GLU A 115 -2.79 -41.73 -1.00
C GLU A 115 -2.01 -42.63 -0.02
N VAL A 116 -1.87 -42.22 1.24
CA VAL A 116 -1.23 -43.04 2.28
C VAL A 116 -1.99 -44.35 2.52
N GLU A 117 -3.31 -44.33 2.59
CA GLU A 117 -4.11 -45.55 2.75
C GLU A 117 -4.01 -46.47 1.53
N GLN A 118 -3.98 -45.92 0.32
CA GLN A 118 -3.74 -46.71 -0.90
C GLN A 118 -2.36 -47.37 -0.90
N VAL A 119 -1.31 -46.63 -0.54
CA VAL A 119 0.05 -47.18 -0.43
C VAL A 119 0.12 -48.27 0.64
N ARG A 120 -0.53 -48.07 1.79
CA ARG A 120 -0.61 -49.09 2.84
C ARG A 120 -1.33 -50.36 2.37
N ALA A 121 -2.42 -50.22 1.61
CA ALA A 121 -3.13 -51.36 1.05
C ALA A 121 -2.28 -52.13 0.04
N ALA A 122 -1.63 -51.41 -0.88
CA ALA A 122 -0.72 -52.01 -1.87
C ALA A 122 0.47 -52.72 -1.20
N LEU A 123 1.03 -52.15 -0.13
CA LEU A 123 2.11 -52.77 0.63
C LEU A 123 1.65 -54.08 1.28
N ARG A 124 0.47 -54.09 1.93
CA ARG A 124 -0.09 -55.33 2.52
C ARG A 124 -0.33 -56.41 1.47
N GLU A 125 -0.83 -56.04 0.29
CA GLU A 125 -1.02 -56.98 -0.81
C GLU A 125 0.30 -57.59 -1.27
N SER A 126 1.34 -56.75 -1.43
CA SER A 126 2.69 -57.20 -1.78
C SER A 126 3.28 -58.13 -0.72
N GLU A 127 3.13 -57.80 0.57
CA GLU A 127 3.58 -58.66 1.68
C GLU A 127 2.90 -60.04 1.65
N LEU A 128 1.58 -60.09 1.45
CA LEU A 128 0.84 -61.35 1.33
C LEU A 128 1.30 -62.18 0.12
N ARG A 129 1.51 -61.52 -1.02
CA ARG A 129 2.03 -62.17 -2.23
C ARG A 129 3.42 -62.75 -2.00
N LEU A 130 4.32 -62.00 -1.39
CA LEU A 130 5.67 -62.46 -1.06
C LEU A 130 5.65 -63.65 -0.09
N LEU A 131 4.79 -63.63 0.93
CA LEU A 131 4.63 -64.76 1.86
C LEU A 131 4.21 -66.03 1.11
N LYS A 132 3.25 -65.92 0.19
CA LYS A 132 2.80 -67.03 -0.65
C LYS A 132 3.91 -67.54 -1.57
N GLU A 133 4.66 -66.64 -2.21
CA GLU A 133 5.80 -67.01 -3.07
C GLU A 133 6.89 -67.73 -2.25
N ILE A 134 7.19 -67.27 -1.04
CA ILE A 134 8.14 -67.93 -0.12
C ILE A 134 7.64 -69.34 0.26
N GLU A 135 6.36 -69.49 0.60
CA GLU A 135 5.78 -70.80 0.94
C GLU A 135 5.86 -71.77 -0.26
N GLN A 136 5.54 -71.28 -1.46
CA GLN A 136 5.67 -72.06 -2.69
C GLN A 136 7.11 -72.52 -2.92
N VAL A 137 8.08 -71.61 -2.84
CA VAL A 137 9.51 -71.92 -3.00
C VAL A 137 9.97 -72.92 -1.95
N ARG A 138 9.57 -72.76 -0.68
CA ARG A 138 9.88 -73.74 0.39
C ARG A 138 9.33 -75.13 0.05
N GLY A 139 8.11 -75.21 -0.47
CA GLY A 139 7.50 -76.45 -0.92
C GLY A 139 8.19 -77.08 -2.13
N GLU A 140 8.63 -76.27 -3.10
CA GLU A 140 9.45 -76.72 -4.23
C GLU A 140 10.81 -77.26 -3.76
N VAL A 141 11.50 -76.55 -2.86
CA VAL A 141 12.76 -77.01 -2.25
C VAL A 141 12.58 -78.33 -1.52
N ALA A 142 11.51 -78.49 -0.73
CA ALA A 142 11.23 -79.74 -0.02
C ALA A 142 11.01 -80.90 -0.99
N ARG A 143 10.25 -80.69 -2.07
CA ARG A 143 10.03 -81.68 -3.13
C ARG A 143 11.34 -82.07 -3.81
N THR A 144 12.15 -81.09 -4.22
CA THR A 144 13.47 -81.34 -4.82
C THR A 144 14.40 -82.12 -3.88
N LYS A 145 14.40 -81.80 -2.58
CA LYS A 145 15.17 -82.58 -1.57
C LYS A 145 14.73 -84.04 -1.50
N VAL A 146 13.42 -84.28 -1.47
CA VAL A 146 12.86 -85.65 -1.46
C VAL A 146 13.20 -86.38 -2.76
N ASP A 147 13.07 -85.73 -3.91
CA ASP A 147 13.39 -86.34 -5.19
C ASP A 147 14.87 -86.67 -5.32
N LEU A 148 15.77 -85.79 -4.86
CA LEU A 148 17.20 -86.10 -4.76
C LEU A 148 17.46 -87.32 -3.86
N LEU A 149 16.82 -87.43 -2.70
CA LEU A 149 16.96 -88.60 -1.82
C LEU A 149 16.49 -89.89 -2.49
N LYS A 150 15.36 -89.85 -3.21
CA LYS A 150 14.86 -91.01 -3.98
C LYS A 150 15.90 -91.54 -4.97
N TRP A 151 16.73 -90.68 -5.56
CA TRP A 151 17.78 -91.09 -6.50
C TRP A 151 19.12 -91.44 -5.82
N ILE A 152 19.53 -90.68 -4.80
CA ILE A 152 20.82 -90.88 -4.11
C ILE A 152 20.80 -92.17 -3.29
N VAL A 153 19.71 -92.50 -2.59
CA VAL A 153 19.68 -93.67 -1.71
C VAL A 153 19.89 -94.99 -2.48
N PRO A 154 19.16 -95.30 -3.57
CA PRO A 154 19.44 -96.48 -4.38
C PRO A 154 20.84 -96.48 -5.00
N LEU A 155 21.33 -95.31 -5.45
CA LEU A 155 22.68 -95.16 -6.00
C LEU A 155 23.75 -95.55 -4.97
N MET A 156 23.61 -95.11 -3.72
CA MET A 156 24.52 -95.47 -2.63
C MET A 156 24.50 -96.98 -2.35
N PHE A 157 23.32 -97.60 -2.31
CA PHE A 157 23.22 -99.05 -2.15
C PHE A 157 23.89 -99.81 -3.30
N ALA A 158 23.71 -99.34 -4.54
CA ALA A 158 24.38 -99.92 -5.71
C ALA A 158 25.90 -99.77 -5.63
N GLN A 159 26.42 -98.62 -5.21
CA GLN A 159 27.86 -98.40 -4.99
C GLN A 159 28.44 -99.34 -3.93
N VAL A 160 27.76 -99.52 -2.79
CA VAL A 160 28.20 -100.44 -1.73
C VAL A 160 28.23 -101.89 -2.23
N ALA A 161 27.18 -102.32 -2.94
CA ALA A 161 27.12 -103.66 -3.52
C ALA A 161 28.24 -103.90 -4.54
N ALA A 162 28.52 -102.91 -5.41
CA ALA A 162 29.61 -102.97 -6.38
C ALA A 162 30.99 -103.09 -5.69
N ILE A 163 31.26 -102.29 -4.65
CA ILE A 163 32.51 -102.36 -3.88
C ILE A 163 32.66 -103.74 -3.20
N ALA A 164 31.61 -104.25 -2.57
CA ALA A 164 31.65 -105.57 -1.91
C ALA A 164 31.93 -106.71 -2.89
N ALA A 165 31.35 -106.66 -4.09
CA ALA A 165 31.64 -107.62 -5.15
C ALA A 165 33.11 -107.55 -5.60
N LEU A 166 33.67 -106.33 -5.70
CA LEU A 166 35.06 -106.09 -6.09
C LEU A 166 36.06 -106.63 -5.05
N VAL A 167 35.78 -106.43 -3.75
CA VAL A 167 36.60 -106.95 -2.64
C VAL A 167 36.59 -108.48 -2.60
N LYS A 168 35.46 -109.12 -2.92
CA LYS A 168 35.36 -110.59 -2.95
C LYS A 168 36.10 -111.24 -4.12
N LEU A 169 36.42 -110.47 -5.16
CA LEU A 169 37.10 -110.92 -6.38
C LEU A 169 38.63 -110.74 -6.34
N LEU A 170 39.14 -110.02 -5.33
CA LEU A 170 40.56 -109.88 -5.01
C LEU A 170 40.99 -110.90 -3.96
#